data_AF-A0A2M8PSD2-F1
#
_entry.id   AF-A0A2M8PSD2-F1
#
_cell.length_a   1.000
_cell.length_b   1.000
_cell.length_c   1.000
_cell.angle_alpha   90.00
_cell.angle_beta   90.00
_cell.angle_gamma   90.00
#
_symmetry.space_group_name_H-M   'P 1'
#
loop_
_entity.id
_entity.type
_entity.pdbx_description
1 polymer ?
#
loop_
_entity_poly.entity_id
_entity_poly.type
_entity_poly.pdbx_seq_one_letter_code
_entity_poly.pdbx_strand_id
1 'polypeptide(L)'
;MEHINVIKCNHNGEDVVQYRGELLARGNDWICLIATFEQPDTDLGVVTFRNGDVFTEWFFSDRWYNIFQVQDADDHRLKGWYCNITRPAQIDGDSVRAEDLALDIFVQVNGTIIMLDEDEFAALDLTTGERMAALRAVESIRQQVASREPPFDKVQATGPLGRS
;
A
#
# COMPACT_ATOMS: atom_id res chain seq x y z
N MET A 1 4.21 23.65 3.92
CA MET A 1 4.06 22.20 3.80
C MET A 1 4.55 21.82 2.42
N GLU A 2 5.44 20.85 2.33
CA GLU A 2 5.97 20.37 1.05
C GLU A 2 4.98 19.36 0.46
N HIS A 3 4.65 19.51 -0.82
CA HIS A 3 3.72 18.63 -1.49
C HIS A 3 4.47 17.71 -2.45
N ILE A 4 4.04 16.46 -2.50
CA ILE A 4 4.56 15.44 -3.41
C ILE A 4 3.49 15.10 -4.44
N ASN A 5 3.85 15.17 -5.71
CA ASN A 5 3.02 14.73 -6.81
C ASN A 5 3.15 13.20 -6.97
N VAL A 6 2.07 12.47 -6.69
CA VAL A 6 2.03 11.01 -6.84
C VAL A 6 1.38 10.66 -8.16
N ILE A 7 2.05 9.79 -8.93
CA ILE A 7 1.58 9.28 -10.21
C ILE A 7 1.54 7.75 -10.10
N LYS A 8 0.33 7.17 -10.09
CA LYS A 8 0.15 5.72 -10.18
C LYS A 8 -0.08 5.34 -11.63
N CYS A 9 0.65 4.34 -12.07
CA CYS A 9 0.64 3.84 -13.43
C CYS A 9 0.18 2.40 -13.44
N ASN A 10 -0.38 1.94 -14.54
CA ASN A 10 -0.59 0.51 -14.75
C ASN A 10 0.76 -0.21 -14.99
N HIS A 11 0.71 -1.54 -15.15
CA HIS A 11 1.89 -2.37 -15.39
C HIS A 11 2.68 -2.03 -16.68
N ASN A 12 2.04 -1.33 -17.64
CA ASN A 12 2.67 -0.84 -18.87
C ASN A 12 3.33 0.54 -18.71
N GLY A 13 3.25 1.13 -17.52
CA GLY A 13 3.78 2.45 -17.23
C GLY A 13 2.90 3.58 -17.75
N GLU A 14 1.63 3.35 -18.05
CA GLU A 14 0.68 4.39 -18.46
C GLU A 14 0.04 5.02 -17.22
N ASP A 15 -0.07 6.35 -17.20
CA ASP A 15 -0.65 7.09 -16.08
C ASP A 15 -2.13 6.73 -15.89
N VAL A 16 -2.51 6.32 -14.69
CA VAL A 16 -3.89 5.95 -14.32
C VAL A 16 -4.51 6.98 -13.40
N VAL A 17 -3.81 7.36 -12.34
CA VAL A 17 -4.27 8.36 -11.38
C VAL A 17 -3.11 9.22 -10.91
N GLN A 18 -3.40 10.50 -10.72
CA GLN A 18 -2.46 11.48 -10.22
C GLN A 18 -3.12 12.28 -9.09
N TYR A 19 -2.39 12.49 -8.00
CA TYR A 19 -2.87 13.26 -6.85
C TYR A 19 -1.70 13.88 -6.09
N ARG A 20 -2.01 14.74 -5.12
CA ARG A 20 -1.01 15.38 -4.26
C ARG A 20 -1.08 14.84 -2.84
N GLY A 21 0.07 14.49 -2.30
CA GLY A 21 0.27 14.22 -0.89
C GLY A 21 1.04 15.34 -0.20
N GLU A 22 0.90 15.46 1.11
CA GLU A 22 1.78 16.27 1.95
C GLU A 22 2.92 15.40 2.49
N LEU A 23 4.16 15.85 2.33
CA LEU A 23 5.34 15.14 2.80
C LEU A 23 5.36 15.07 4.34
N LEU A 24 5.40 13.85 4.88
CA LEU A 24 5.61 13.62 6.31
C LEU A 24 7.07 13.35 6.65
N ALA A 25 7.72 12.49 5.87
CA ALA A 25 9.11 12.11 6.10
C ALA A 25 9.75 11.56 4.82
N ARG A 26 11.08 11.61 4.75
CA ARG A 26 11.87 11.07 3.65
C ARG A 26 13.12 10.38 4.20
N GLY A 27 13.41 9.19 3.70
CA GLY A 27 14.68 8.49 3.89
C GLY A 27 15.50 8.45 2.61
N ASN A 28 16.55 7.63 2.58
CA ASN A 28 17.38 7.49 1.38
C ASN A 28 16.63 6.83 0.22
N ASP A 29 15.87 5.77 0.52
CA ASP A 29 15.21 4.92 -0.48
C ASP A 29 13.68 4.88 -0.30
N TRP A 30 13.12 5.81 0.48
CA TRP A 30 11.68 5.86 0.75
C TRP A 30 11.18 7.26 1.04
N ILE A 31 9.88 7.45 0.83
CA ILE A 31 9.16 8.67 1.14
C ILE A 31 7.81 8.30 1.79
N CYS A 32 7.45 9.05 2.82
CA CYS A 32 6.19 8.91 3.54
C CYS A 32 5.40 10.20 3.41
N LEU A 33 4.15 10.10 2.98
CA LEU A 33 3.26 11.24 2.80
C LEU A 33 1.88 10.96 3.40
N ILE A 34 1.09 12.01 3.53
CA ILE A 34 -0.33 11.92 3.86
C ILE A 34 -1.16 12.44 2.68
N ALA A 35 -2.21 11.71 2.31
CA ALA A 35 -3.13 12.07 1.25
C ALA A 35 -4.56 11.75 1.67
N THR A 36 -5.52 12.51 1.15
CA THR A 36 -6.95 12.23 1.32
C THR A 36 -7.45 11.47 0.10
N PHE A 37 -8.23 10.41 0.32
CA PHE A 37 -8.86 9.67 -0.75
C PHE A 37 -10.04 10.46 -1.32
N GLU A 38 -9.87 11.06 -2.49
CA GLU A 38 -10.88 11.93 -3.12
C GLU A 38 -11.71 11.24 -4.22
N GLN A 39 -11.52 9.94 -4.41
CA GLN A 39 -12.29 9.15 -5.38
C GLN A 39 -13.66 8.73 -4.80
N PRO A 40 -14.60 8.25 -5.63
CA PRO A 40 -15.82 7.61 -5.15
C PRO A 40 -15.51 6.43 -4.22
N ASP A 41 -16.45 6.12 -3.34
CA ASP A 41 -16.31 4.99 -2.42
C ASP A 41 -16.03 3.69 -3.20
N THR A 42 -14.96 3.00 -2.84
CA THR A 42 -14.50 1.76 -3.47
C THR A 42 -14.57 0.63 -2.45
N ASP A 43 -15.41 -0.36 -2.73
CA ASP A 43 -15.54 -1.58 -1.93
C ASP A 43 -14.63 -2.68 -2.48
N LEU A 44 -13.65 -3.11 -1.67
CA LEU A 44 -12.73 -4.21 -1.98
C LEU A 44 -13.21 -5.55 -1.40
N GLY A 45 -14.46 -5.61 -0.89
CA GLY A 45 -15.06 -6.78 -0.26
C GLY A 45 -14.57 -7.06 1.17
N VAL A 46 -13.38 -6.58 1.53
CA VAL A 46 -12.78 -6.72 2.87
C VAL A 46 -12.65 -5.39 3.62
N VAL A 47 -12.69 -4.29 2.87
CA VAL A 47 -12.65 -2.91 3.34
C VAL A 47 -13.30 -2.02 2.29
N THR A 48 -13.93 -0.94 2.73
CA THR A 48 -14.39 0.13 1.84
C THR A 48 -13.52 1.36 2.05
N PHE A 49 -12.84 1.80 0.99
CA PHE A 49 -12.22 3.11 0.95
C PHE A 49 -13.31 4.13 0.67
N ARG A 50 -13.48 5.06 1.60
CA ARG A 50 -14.50 6.10 1.53
C ARG A 50 -13.87 7.41 1.11
N ASN A 51 -14.61 8.19 0.35
CA ASN A 51 -14.22 9.57 0.10
C ASN A 51 -13.94 10.30 1.43
N GLY A 52 -12.80 10.95 1.52
CA GLY A 52 -12.33 11.61 2.75
C GLY A 52 -11.46 10.76 3.67
N ASP A 53 -11.32 9.44 3.42
CA ASP A 53 -10.39 8.61 4.19
C ASP A 53 -8.97 9.17 4.08
N VAL A 54 -8.21 9.06 5.17
CA VAL A 54 -6.85 9.60 5.24
C VAL A 54 -5.85 8.46 5.13
N PHE A 55 -4.97 8.59 4.15
CA PHE A 55 -3.98 7.60 3.80
C PHE A 55 -2.62 8.13 4.24
N THR A 56 -1.94 7.40 5.13
CA THR A 56 -0.49 7.57 5.31
C THR A 56 0.21 6.60 4.37
N GLU A 57 0.96 7.12 3.40
CA GLU A 57 1.47 6.36 2.27
C GLU A 57 3.00 6.29 2.30
N TRP A 58 3.54 5.07 2.23
CA TRP A 58 4.97 4.83 2.10
C TRP A 58 5.28 4.28 0.71
N PHE A 59 6.13 5.00 -0.03
CA PHE A 59 6.68 4.56 -1.30
C PHE A 59 8.16 4.28 -1.16
N PHE A 60 8.64 3.25 -1.86
CA PHE A 60 10.01 2.75 -1.73
C PHE A 60 10.66 2.63 -3.10
N SER A 61 11.89 3.13 -3.26
CA SER A 61 12.68 3.01 -4.49
C SER A 61 13.54 1.74 -4.54
N ASP A 62 13.59 0.99 -3.43
CA ASP A 62 14.34 -0.26 -3.29
C ASP A 62 13.45 -1.49 -3.06
N ARG A 63 12.12 -1.32 -3.03
CA ARG A 63 11.14 -2.40 -2.74
C ARG A 63 10.05 -2.48 -3.78
N TRP A 64 9.51 -3.68 -3.97
CA TRP A 64 8.47 -3.98 -4.96
C TRP A 64 7.06 -3.83 -4.40
N TYR A 65 6.85 -2.82 -3.55
CA TYR A 65 5.54 -2.49 -3.00
C TYR A 65 5.53 -1.08 -2.45
N ASN A 66 4.32 -0.52 -2.31
CA ASN A 66 4.04 0.61 -1.43
C ASN A 66 3.05 0.16 -0.34
N ILE A 67 2.91 0.93 0.73
CA ILE A 67 2.02 0.61 1.85
C ILE A 67 1.19 1.84 2.20
N PHE A 68 -0.12 1.70 2.32
CA PHE A 68 -1.04 2.74 2.73
C PHE A 68 -1.73 2.34 4.03
N GLN A 69 -1.45 3.03 5.12
CA GLN A 69 -2.23 2.92 6.36
C GLN A 69 -3.49 3.78 6.23
N VAL A 70 -4.66 3.15 6.31
CA VAL A 70 -5.95 3.80 6.02
C VAL A 70 -6.70 4.13 7.29
N GLN A 71 -7.10 5.40 7.45
CA GLN A 71 -7.92 5.88 8.56
C GLN A 71 -9.28 6.37 8.03
N ASP A 72 -10.36 6.04 8.74
CA ASP A 72 -11.71 6.48 8.38
C ASP A 72 -11.87 8.00 8.42
N ALA A 73 -12.60 8.54 7.44
CA ALA A 73 -12.90 9.95 7.31
C ALA A 73 -13.66 10.54 8.52
N ASP A 74 -14.59 9.79 9.10
CA ASP A 74 -15.54 10.32 10.10
C ASP A 74 -15.01 10.21 11.53
N ASP A 75 -14.41 9.07 11.87
CA ASP A 75 -14.02 8.76 13.25
C ASP A 75 -12.51 8.49 13.42
N HIS A 76 -11.73 8.62 12.35
CA HIS A 76 -10.28 8.43 12.32
C HIS A 76 -9.80 7.05 12.79
N ARG A 77 -10.69 6.06 12.85
CA ARG A 77 -10.30 4.70 13.21
C ARG A 77 -9.46 4.10 12.10
N LEU A 78 -8.42 3.38 12.51
CA LEU A 78 -7.60 2.59 11.61
C LEU A 78 -8.45 1.48 10.98
N LYS A 79 -8.55 1.47 9.65
CA LYS A 79 -9.20 0.41 8.87
C LYS A 79 -8.25 -0.76 8.63
N GLY A 80 -6.96 -0.47 8.43
CA GLY A 80 -5.91 -1.45 8.16
C GLY A 80 -4.82 -0.87 7.28
N TRP A 81 -4.10 -1.74 6.58
CA TRP A 81 -3.08 -1.36 5.62
C TRP A 81 -3.37 -2.01 4.28
N TYR A 82 -3.36 -1.21 3.22
CA TYR A 82 -3.39 -1.68 1.85
C TYR A 82 -1.97 -1.63 1.29
N CYS A 83 -1.45 -2.76 0.84
CA CYS A 83 -0.12 -2.88 0.29
C CYS A 83 -0.24 -3.26 -1.17
N ASN A 84 0.24 -2.38 -2.04
CA ASN A 84 0.18 -2.59 -3.47
C ASN A 84 1.52 -3.06 -3.99
N ILE A 85 1.53 -4.20 -4.69
CA ILE A 85 2.73 -4.74 -5.29
C ILE A 85 3.03 -3.97 -6.57
N THR A 86 4.17 -3.30 -6.56
CA THR A 86 4.59 -2.38 -7.61
C THR A 86 6.01 -2.69 -8.07
N ARG A 87 6.43 -2.13 -9.20
CA ARG A 87 7.88 -1.94 -9.43
C ARG A 87 8.41 -0.88 -8.45
N PRO A 88 9.71 -0.89 -8.11
CA PRO A 88 10.28 0.12 -7.23
C PRO A 88 9.96 1.53 -7.71
N ALA A 89 9.48 2.36 -6.78
CA ALA A 89 9.00 3.69 -7.11
C ALA A 89 10.15 4.56 -7.61
N GLN A 90 9.87 5.35 -8.65
CA GLN A 90 10.78 6.41 -9.07
C GLN A 90 10.47 7.63 -8.21
N ILE A 91 11.41 8.00 -7.35
CA ILE A 91 11.28 9.14 -6.44
C ILE A 91 12.24 10.22 -6.92
N ASP A 92 11.71 11.35 -7.41
CA ASP A 92 12.51 12.47 -7.91
C ASP A 92 11.97 13.79 -7.37
N GLY A 93 12.79 14.52 -6.62
CA GLY A 93 12.44 15.83 -6.08
C GLY A 93 11.13 15.81 -5.30
N ASP A 94 10.10 16.41 -5.89
CA ASP A 94 8.73 16.54 -5.38
C ASP A 94 7.74 15.56 -6.05
N SER A 95 8.21 14.46 -6.64
CA SER A 95 7.38 13.50 -7.36
C SER A 95 7.69 12.04 -7.02
N VAL A 96 6.65 11.22 -7.10
CA VAL A 96 6.71 9.76 -6.95
C VAL A 96 5.93 9.13 -8.09
N ARG A 97 6.56 8.20 -8.81
CA ARG A 97 5.90 7.35 -9.81
C ARG A 97 5.94 5.90 -9.35
N ALA A 98 4.78 5.27 -9.26
CA ALA A 98 4.63 3.86 -8.89
C ALA A 98 3.90 3.10 -10.00
N GLU A 99 4.51 2.02 -10.49
CA GLU A 99 3.93 1.15 -11.52
C GLU A 99 3.32 -0.09 -10.87
N ASP A 100 2.00 -0.20 -11.00
CA ASP A 100 1.13 -1.20 -10.40
C ASP A 100 1.25 -2.55 -11.11
N LEU A 101 1.38 -3.64 -10.33
CA LEU A 101 1.44 -5.01 -10.84
C LEU A 101 0.16 -5.81 -10.53
N ALA A 102 -0.95 -5.14 -10.29
CA ALA A 102 -2.30 -5.67 -10.03
C ALA A 102 -2.43 -6.64 -8.85
N LEU A 103 -1.36 -6.91 -8.11
CA LEU A 103 -1.41 -7.76 -6.93
C LEU A 103 -1.45 -6.88 -5.69
N ASP A 104 -2.46 -7.10 -4.85
CA ASP A 104 -2.66 -6.30 -3.65
C ASP A 104 -2.80 -7.17 -2.40
N ILE A 105 -2.51 -6.56 -1.26
CA ILE A 105 -2.67 -7.18 0.05
C ILE A 105 -3.40 -6.21 0.97
N PHE A 106 -4.47 -6.68 1.59
CA PHE A 106 -5.06 -5.98 2.72
C PHE A 106 -4.65 -6.65 4.04
N VAL A 107 -4.00 -5.88 4.91
CA VAL A 107 -3.67 -6.27 6.27
C VAL A 107 -4.69 -5.66 7.22
N GLN A 108 -5.47 -6.50 7.87
CA GLN A 108 -6.43 -6.09 8.89
C GLN A 108 -5.70 -5.64 10.17
N VAL A 109 -6.39 -4.84 11.00
CA VAL A 109 -5.87 -4.35 12.28
C VAL A 109 -5.41 -5.47 13.21
N ASN A 110 -6.02 -6.65 13.13
CA ASN A 110 -5.67 -7.85 13.91
C ASN A 110 -4.47 -8.65 13.35
N GLY A 111 -3.87 -8.19 12.24
CA GLY A 111 -2.76 -8.85 11.56
C GLY A 111 -3.17 -9.93 10.54
N THR A 112 -4.45 -10.15 10.30
CA THR A 112 -4.92 -11.03 9.22
C THR A 112 -4.53 -10.42 7.87
N ILE A 113 -3.91 -11.23 7.01
CA ILE A 113 -3.44 -10.85 5.68
C ILE A 113 -4.37 -11.46 4.64
N ILE A 114 -4.91 -10.64 3.76
CA ILE A 114 -5.82 -11.05 2.69
C ILE A 114 -5.21 -10.63 1.35
N MET A 115 -5.08 -11.58 0.42
CA MET A 115 -4.67 -11.29 -0.95
C MET A 115 -5.87 -10.76 -1.74
N LEU A 116 -5.62 -9.81 -2.62
CA LEU A 116 -6.60 -9.23 -3.54
C LEU A 116 -6.05 -9.32 -4.97
N ASP A 117 -6.96 -9.44 -5.93
CA ASP A 117 -6.68 -9.32 -7.37
C ASP A 117 -5.63 -10.32 -7.92
N GLU A 118 -5.54 -11.51 -7.31
CA GLU A 118 -4.63 -12.59 -7.72
C GLU A 118 -4.84 -13.01 -9.18
N ASP A 119 -6.09 -13.03 -9.64
CA ASP A 119 -6.44 -13.38 -11.02
C ASP A 119 -5.96 -12.32 -12.03
N GLU A 120 -5.99 -11.04 -11.64
CA GLU A 120 -5.55 -9.92 -12.47
C GLU A 120 -4.02 -9.95 -12.61
N PHE A 121 -3.30 -10.17 -11.51
CA PHE A 121 -1.85 -10.40 -11.53
C PHE A 121 -1.46 -11.64 -12.35
N ALA A 122 -2.24 -12.72 -12.28
CA ALA A 122 -1.98 -13.93 -13.06
C ALA A 122 -2.12 -13.67 -14.57
N ALA A 123 -3.03 -12.77 -14.97
CA ALA A 123 -3.27 -12.40 -16.36
C ALA A 123 -2.21 -11.45 -16.97
N LEU A 124 -1.39 -10.78 -16.15
CA LEU A 124 -0.34 -9.88 -16.64
C LEU A 124 0.78 -10.61 -17.40
N ASP A 125 1.23 -10.03 -18.52
CA ASP A 125 2.38 -10.50 -19.29
C ASP A 125 3.71 -10.03 -18.67
N LEU A 126 3.99 -10.51 -17.45
CA LEU A 126 5.22 -10.20 -16.72
C LEU A 126 6.32 -11.20 -17.05
N THR A 127 7.56 -10.72 -17.05
CA THR A 127 8.72 -11.62 -17.09
C THR A 127 8.76 -12.50 -15.84
N THR A 128 9.41 -13.66 -15.93
CA THR A 128 9.64 -14.54 -14.76
C THR A 128 10.35 -13.79 -13.62
N GLY A 129 11.26 -12.87 -13.95
CA GLY A 129 11.99 -12.08 -12.96
C GLY A 129 11.08 -11.15 -12.16
N GLU A 130 10.19 -10.42 -12.84
CA GLU A 130 9.19 -9.53 -12.23
C GLU A 130 8.20 -10.30 -11.38
N ARG A 131 7.67 -11.42 -11.90
CA ARG A 131 6.74 -12.26 -11.15
C ARG A 131 7.36 -12.80 -9.87
N MET A 132 8.62 -13.22 -9.93
CA MET A 132 9.37 -13.65 -8.74
C MET A 132 9.67 -12.51 -7.77
N ALA A 133 9.88 -11.27 -8.25
CA ALA A 133 10.10 -10.11 -7.39
C ALA A 133 8.82 -9.72 -6.65
N ALA A 134 7.68 -9.69 -7.34
CA ALA A 134 6.35 -9.49 -6.76
C ALA A 134 6.06 -10.50 -5.64
N LEU A 135 6.29 -11.79 -5.88
CA LEU A 135 6.08 -12.83 -4.86
C LEU A 135 7.02 -12.70 -3.65
N ARG A 136 8.27 -12.26 -3.86
CA ARG A 136 9.18 -11.95 -2.74
C ARG A 136 8.72 -10.73 -1.94
N ALA A 137 8.11 -9.75 -2.60
CA ALA A 137 7.52 -8.60 -1.93
C ALA A 137 6.35 -9.02 -1.02
N VAL A 138 5.48 -9.93 -1.48
CA VAL A 138 4.43 -10.54 -0.64
C VAL A 138 5.03 -11.14 0.62
N GLU A 139 6.08 -11.97 0.50
CA GLU A 139 6.73 -12.56 1.68
C GLU A 139 7.41 -11.54 2.59
N SER A 140 7.98 -10.48 2.00
CA SER A 140 8.56 -9.37 2.77
C SER A 140 7.50 -8.64 3.60
N ILE A 141 6.29 -8.45 3.05
CA ILE A 141 5.16 -7.86 3.77
C ILE A 141 4.70 -8.79 4.89
N ARG A 142 4.56 -10.09 4.63
CA ARG A 142 4.19 -11.08 5.67
C ARG A 142 5.17 -11.06 6.84
N GLN A 143 6.47 -10.97 6.56
CA GLN A 143 7.51 -10.88 7.58
C GLN A 143 7.40 -9.58 8.40
N GLN A 144 7.20 -8.43 7.74
CA GLN A 144 7.03 -7.15 8.44
C GLN A 144 5.78 -7.10 9.32
N VAL A 145 4.67 -7.67 8.88
CA VAL A 145 3.45 -7.80 9.69
C VAL A 145 3.71 -8.67 10.92
N ALA A 146 4.45 -9.77 10.75
CA ALA A 146 4.81 -10.65 11.85
C ALA A 146 5.76 -10.00 12.87
N SER A 147 6.73 -9.21 12.39
CA SER A 147 7.67 -8.47 13.26
C SER A 147 7.06 -7.22 13.88
N ARG A 148 5.94 -6.71 13.34
CA ARG A 148 5.28 -5.45 13.73
C ARG A 148 6.22 -4.26 13.68
N GLU A 149 7.07 -4.24 12.67
CA GLU A 149 7.88 -3.08 12.36
C GLU A 149 7.02 -2.04 11.63
N PRO A 150 7.29 -0.73 11.79
CA PRO A 150 6.64 0.29 10.99
C PRO A 150 6.72 -0.03 9.50
N PRO A 151 5.62 0.09 8.73
CA PRO A 151 4.36 0.77 9.09
C PRO A 151 3.32 -0.09 9.83
N PHE A 152 3.63 -1.35 10.19
CA PHE A 152 2.72 -2.30 10.83
C PHE A 152 2.82 -2.34 12.37
N ASP A 153 3.46 -1.35 12.99
CA ASP A 153 3.64 -1.26 14.45
C ASP A 153 2.33 -1.17 15.24
N LYS A 154 1.24 -0.77 14.58
CA LYS A 154 -0.12 -0.72 15.17
C LYS A 154 -0.93 -2.00 14.96
N VAL A 155 -0.36 -3.05 14.37
CA VAL A 155 -1.03 -4.36 14.26
C VAL A 155 -1.28 -4.90 15.67
N GLN A 156 -2.56 -5.14 15.96
CA GLN A 156 -3.02 -5.69 17.22
C GLN A 156 -2.90 -7.21 17.16
N ALA A 157 -2.19 -7.83 18.10
CA ALA A 157 -2.18 -9.29 18.19
C ALA A 157 -3.62 -9.80 18.33
N THR A 158 -3.99 -10.85 17.60
CA THR A 158 -4.95 -11.80 18.16
C THR A 158 -4.32 -12.37 19.43
N GLY A 159 -4.73 -11.88 20.59
CA GLY A 159 -4.49 -12.59 21.85
C GLY A 159 -5.04 -14.02 21.72
N PRO A 160 -4.49 -15.02 22.42
CA PRO A 160 -5.06 -16.35 22.38
C PRO A 160 -6.54 -16.23 22.74
N LEU A 161 -7.42 -16.74 21.87
CA LEU A 161 -8.84 -16.94 22.15
C LEU A 161 -8.91 -17.55 23.55
N GLY A 162 -9.47 -16.80 24.49
CA GLY A 162 -9.60 -17.24 25.87
C GLY A 162 -10.27 -18.60 25.86
N ARG A 163 -9.56 -19.63 26.33
CA ARG A 163 -10.17 -20.92 26.64
C ARG A 163 -11.09 -20.67 27.83
N SER A 164 -12.39 -20.57 27.57
CA SER A 164 -13.45 -20.82 28.56
C SER A 164 -13.57 -22.32 28.78
#